data_AF-A0A948FNI4-F1
#
_entry.id   AF-A0A948FNI4-F1
#
_cell.length_a   1.000
_cell.length_b   1.000
_cell.length_c   1.000
_cell.angle_alpha   90.00
_cell.angle_beta   90.00
_cell.angle_gamma   90.00
#
_symmetry.space_group_name_H-M   'P 1'
#
loop_
_entity.id
_entity.type
_entity.pdbx_description
1 polymer ?
#
loop_
_entity_poly.entity_id
_entity_poly.type
_entity_poly.pdbx_seq_one_letter_code
_entity_poly.pdbx_strand_id
1 'polypeptide(L)'
;MQKEIIMEFIKDLSIVIGLWVLFYKIAAWHLEHRGKRNIELAEETLSLFYEAKDVIMWIRYPGSFVNEIDSIKQETSESEAEFNARKKASIVFVRYNQNKELFNKIHSIRYRFMAQIGKEKAKPFNDLNQIIKEIILAARQLESLWSEGSFTDEEKRKKHRKKINEAQDVFWDTFSDDDPINPKLDKVIEDIEKICKEIIMAKGTIYGFLNLPIGRRK
;
A
#
# COMPACT_ATOMS: atom_id res chain seq x y z
N MET A 1 2.93 -71.25 -9.26
CA MET A 1 1.74 -70.66 -9.91
C MET A 1 0.96 -69.71 -9.00
N GLN A 2 0.11 -70.16 -8.06
CA GLN A 2 -0.73 -69.22 -7.26
C GLN A 2 0.09 -68.23 -6.40
N LYS A 3 1.22 -68.67 -5.83
CA LYS A 3 2.13 -67.81 -5.05
C LYS A 3 2.85 -66.76 -5.90
N GLU A 4 3.17 -67.07 -7.15
CA GLU A 4 3.88 -66.15 -8.06
C GLU A 4 2.96 -65.01 -8.52
N ILE A 5 1.71 -65.34 -8.86
CA ILE A 5 0.68 -64.35 -9.23
C ILE A 5 0.44 -63.36 -8.07
N ILE A 6 0.38 -63.85 -6.83
CA ILE A 6 0.22 -62.98 -5.65
C ILE A 6 1.44 -62.07 -5.48
N MET A 7 2.66 -62.57 -5.70
CA MET A 7 3.88 -61.77 -5.58
C MET A 7 3.99 -60.69 -6.66
N GLU A 8 3.61 -60.99 -7.91
CA GLU A 8 3.56 -60.00 -8.99
C GLU A 8 2.52 -58.92 -8.70
N PHE A 9 1.33 -59.30 -8.22
CA PHE A 9 0.30 -58.35 -7.83
C PHE A 9 0.74 -57.41 -6.70
N ILE A 10 1.41 -57.93 -5.67
CA ILE A 10 1.95 -57.11 -4.58
C ILE A 10 3.01 -56.15 -5.10
N LYS A 11 3.88 -56.60 -6.01
CA LYS A 11 4.91 -55.76 -6.62
C LYS A 11 4.28 -54.61 -7.41
N ASP A 12 3.32 -54.91 -8.29
CA ASP A 12 2.63 -53.90 -9.10
C ASP A 12 1.86 -52.91 -8.21
N LEU A 13 1.17 -53.40 -7.18
CA LEU A 13 0.50 -52.56 -6.20
C LEU A 13 1.48 -51.63 -5.46
N SER A 14 2.67 -52.14 -5.09
CA SER A 14 3.70 -51.34 -4.44
C SER A 14 4.24 -50.22 -5.35
N ILE A 15 4.37 -50.48 -6.66
CA ILE A 15 4.78 -49.48 -7.65
C ILE A 15 3.70 -48.40 -7.78
N VAL A 16 2.43 -48.79 -7.87
CA VAL A 16 1.30 -47.84 -7.96
C VAL A 16 1.22 -46.95 -6.72
N ILE A 17 1.32 -47.52 -5.52
CA ILE A 17 1.33 -46.76 -4.26
C ILE A 17 2.54 -45.83 -4.22
N GLY A 18 3.72 -46.30 -4.62
CA GLY A 18 4.94 -45.49 -4.69
C GLY A 18 4.78 -44.28 -5.61
N LEU A 19 4.22 -44.47 -6.80
CA LEU A 19 3.92 -43.40 -7.75
C LEU A 19 2.90 -42.41 -7.18
N TRP A 20 1.83 -42.89 -6.55
CA TRP A 20 0.81 -42.04 -5.93
C TRP A 20 1.41 -41.12 -4.84
N VAL A 21 2.25 -41.67 -3.96
CA VAL A 21 2.95 -40.90 -2.92
C VAL A 21 3.88 -39.86 -3.54
N LEU A 22 4.58 -40.20 -4.62
CA LEU A 22 5.46 -39.28 -5.32
C LEU A 22 4.67 -38.10 -5.94
N PHE A 23 3.55 -38.37 -6.61
CA PHE A 23 2.66 -37.33 -7.12
C PHE A 23 2.10 -36.44 -6.00
N TYR A 24 1.68 -37.04 -4.88
CA TYR A 24 1.18 -36.29 -3.73
C TYR A 24 2.25 -35.36 -3.14
N LYS A 25 3.48 -35.85 -2.98
CA LYS A 25 4.60 -35.03 -2.50
C LYS A 25 4.92 -33.86 -3.43
N ILE A 26 4.91 -34.08 -4.74
CA ILE A 26 5.14 -33.03 -5.75
C ILE A 26 4.03 -31.97 -5.69
N ALA A 27 2.76 -32.39 -5.60
CA ALA A 27 1.63 -31.47 -5.49
C ALA A 27 1.67 -30.66 -4.19
N ALA A 28 1.97 -31.32 -3.06
CA ALA A 28 2.13 -30.66 -1.76
C ALA A 28 3.29 -29.65 -1.79
N TRP A 29 4.41 -30.00 -2.41
CA TRP A 29 5.56 -29.11 -2.58
C TRP A 29 5.21 -27.86 -3.39
N HIS A 30 4.48 -28.00 -4.50
CA HIS A 30 4.02 -26.85 -5.30
C HIS A 30 3.07 -25.94 -4.53
N LEU A 31 2.14 -26.52 -3.76
CA LEU A 31 1.21 -25.77 -2.92
C LEU A 31 1.95 -25.01 -1.82
N GLU A 32 2.90 -25.67 -1.16
CA GLU A 32 3.75 -25.07 -0.14
C GLU A 32 4.59 -23.92 -0.70
N HIS A 33 5.20 -24.10 -1.87
CA HIS A 33 6.00 -23.06 -2.53
C HIS A 33 5.15 -21.85 -2.93
N ARG A 34 3.93 -22.07 -3.45
CA ARG A 34 3.00 -20.99 -3.75
C ARG A 34 2.56 -20.27 -2.48
N GLY A 35 2.24 -21.01 -1.42
CA GLY A 35 1.86 -20.46 -0.11
C GLY A 35 2.97 -19.59 0.48
N LYS A 36 4.21 -20.09 0.48
CA LYS A 36 5.39 -19.36 0.97
C LYS A 36 5.58 -18.04 0.23
N ARG A 37 5.55 -18.06 -1.11
CA ARG A 37 5.68 -16.85 -1.94
C ARG A 37 4.57 -15.82 -1.70
N ASN A 38 3.35 -16.29 -1.47
CA ASN A 38 2.21 -15.42 -1.17
C ASN A 38 2.33 -14.78 0.23
N ILE A 39 2.82 -15.52 1.22
CA ILE A 39 3.09 -15.01 2.57
C ILE A 39 4.19 -13.95 2.52
N GLU A 40 5.33 -14.25 1.89
CA GLU A 40 6.44 -13.30 1.73
C GLU A 40 5.97 -12.00 1.02
N LEU A 41 5.16 -12.15 -0.04
CA LEU A 41 4.58 -11.00 -0.74
C LEU A 41 3.63 -10.20 0.16
N ALA A 42 2.81 -10.86 0.97
CA ALA A 42 1.87 -10.20 1.87
C ALA A 42 2.61 -9.45 3.00
N GLU A 43 3.66 -10.03 3.56
CA GLU A 43 4.53 -9.40 4.56
C GLU A 43 5.25 -8.18 3.99
N GLU A 44 5.87 -8.32 2.81
CA GLU A 44 6.54 -7.20 2.13
C GLU A 44 5.54 -6.08 1.82
N THR A 45 4.35 -6.43 1.30
CA THR A 45 3.30 -5.46 1.00
C THR A 45 2.86 -4.71 2.26
N LEU A 46 2.59 -5.43 3.34
CA LEU A 46 2.13 -4.83 4.59
C LEU A 46 3.18 -3.87 5.16
N SER A 47 4.47 -4.26 5.15
CA SER A 47 5.57 -3.39 5.57
C SER A 47 5.63 -2.09 4.76
N LEU A 48 5.49 -2.17 3.43
CA LEU A 48 5.52 -0.99 2.57
C LEU A 48 4.33 -0.05 2.82
N PHE A 49 3.16 -0.58 3.15
CA PHE A 49 1.99 0.25 3.46
C PHE A 49 2.14 0.97 4.80
N TYR A 50 2.70 0.31 5.82
CA TYR A 50 3.02 1.00 7.07
C TYR A 50 4.06 2.10 6.88
N GLU A 51 5.13 1.82 6.14
CA GLU A 51 6.14 2.82 5.79
C GLU A 51 5.53 3.99 4.99
N ALA A 52 4.62 3.70 4.05
CA ALA A 52 3.93 4.74 3.30
C ALA A 52 3.03 5.62 4.17
N LYS A 53 2.38 5.06 5.20
CA LYS A 53 1.60 5.86 6.15
C LYS A 53 2.50 6.87 6.86
N ASP A 54 3.63 6.41 7.40
CA ASP A 54 4.57 7.28 8.13
C ASP A 54 5.14 8.38 7.21
N VAL A 55 5.49 8.02 5.96
CA VAL A 55 5.97 8.97 4.96
C VAL A 55 4.90 9.99 4.57
N ILE A 56 3.64 9.59 4.42
CA ILE A 56 2.55 10.53 4.11
C ILE A 56 2.34 11.52 5.26
N MET A 57 2.38 11.04 6.52
CA MET A 57 2.33 11.91 7.70
C MET A 57 3.50 12.90 7.71
N TRP A 58 4.73 12.43 7.40
CA TRP A 58 5.90 13.30 7.28
C TRP A 58 5.77 14.34 6.16
N ILE A 59 5.28 13.93 4.98
CA ILE A 59 5.07 14.85 3.84
C ILE A 59 4.15 16.00 4.25
N ARG A 60 3.06 15.69 4.97
CA ARG A 60 2.05 16.65 5.44
C ARG A 60 2.41 17.34 6.76
N TYR A 61 3.56 17.05 7.36
CA TYR A 61 3.92 17.64 8.64
C TYR A 61 4.11 19.17 8.53
N PRO A 62 3.42 20.00 9.33
CA PRO A 62 3.46 21.47 9.16
C PRO A 62 4.82 22.08 9.54
N GLY A 63 5.63 21.42 10.34
CA GLY A 63 6.98 21.88 10.66
C GLY A 63 7.91 21.71 9.45
N SER A 64 8.65 22.77 9.11
CA SER A 64 9.61 22.77 8.00
C SER A 64 10.98 23.26 8.45
N PHE A 65 12.04 22.66 7.94
CA PHE A 65 13.39 23.21 8.07
C PHE A 65 13.65 24.24 6.97
N VAL A 66 14.39 25.29 7.30
CA VAL A 66 14.67 26.42 6.39
C VAL A 66 15.31 25.94 5.08
N ASN A 67 16.12 24.89 5.14
CA ASN A 67 16.90 24.37 4.01
C ASN A 67 16.13 23.42 3.06
N GLU A 68 14.89 23.02 3.37
CA GLU A 68 14.14 22.07 2.53
C GLU A 68 13.86 22.61 1.12
N ILE A 69 13.74 23.93 1.00
CA ILE A 69 13.27 24.62 -0.20
C ILE A 69 14.32 25.59 -0.78
N ASP A 70 15.56 25.52 -0.31
CA ASP A 70 16.65 26.43 -0.74
C ASP A 70 17.11 26.21 -2.17
N SER A 71 16.86 25.02 -2.72
CA SER A 71 17.15 24.72 -4.13
C SER A 71 16.21 25.43 -5.10
N ILE A 72 15.08 25.96 -4.61
CA ILE A 72 14.07 26.63 -5.42
C ILE A 72 14.50 28.08 -5.66
N LYS A 73 14.78 28.41 -6.91
CA LYS A 73 15.17 29.76 -7.34
C LYS A 73 13.97 30.52 -7.91
N GLN A 74 13.98 31.84 -7.71
CA GLN A 74 13.01 32.74 -8.31
C GLN A 74 13.29 32.88 -9.80
N GLU A 75 12.23 32.86 -10.61
CA GLU A 75 12.34 33.09 -12.06
C GLU A 75 12.35 34.59 -12.38
N THR A 76 12.96 34.97 -13.51
CA THR A 76 13.13 36.39 -13.87
C THR A 76 11.81 37.13 -14.12
N SER A 77 10.74 36.42 -14.45
CA SER A 77 9.40 36.96 -14.69
C SER A 77 8.43 36.81 -13.52
N GLU A 78 8.86 36.23 -12.41
CA GLU A 78 8.00 35.89 -11.28
C GLU A 78 8.04 36.98 -10.21
N SER A 79 6.87 37.41 -9.73
CA SER A 79 6.80 38.35 -8.61
C SER A 79 7.25 37.71 -7.30
N GLU A 80 7.69 38.52 -6.33
CA GLU A 80 8.10 37.99 -5.01
C GLU A 80 6.96 37.24 -4.29
N ALA A 81 5.72 37.69 -4.46
CA ALA A 81 4.55 37.04 -3.88
C ALA A 81 4.30 35.65 -4.51
N GLU A 82 4.36 35.55 -5.84
CA GLU A 82 4.25 34.27 -6.56
C GLU A 82 5.39 33.33 -6.17
N PHE A 83 6.63 33.84 -6.12
CA PHE A 83 7.79 33.07 -5.71
C PHE A 83 7.62 32.48 -4.31
N ASN A 84 7.23 33.30 -3.33
CA ASN A 84 7.02 32.83 -1.96
C ASN A 84 5.88 31.81 -1.85
N ALA A 85 4.78 32.02 -2.58
CA ALA A 85 3.65 31.10 -2.65
C ALA A 85 4.08 29.74 -3.22
N ARG A 86 4.77 29.73 -4.37
CA ARG A 86 5.31 28.52 -5.00
C ARG A 86 6.34 27.84 -4.12
N LYS A 87 7.27 28.58 -3.53
CA LYS A 87 8.31 28.04 -2.64
C LYS A 87 7.69 27.30 -1.45
N LYS A 88 6.66 27.89 -0.83
CA LYS A 88 5.93 27.28 0.29
C LYS A 88 5.12 26.05 -0.12
N ALA A 89 4.38 26.13 -1.23
CA ALA A 89 3.59 25.01 -1.73
C ALA A 89 4.48 23.83 -2.18
N SER A 90 5.73 24.11 -2.56
CA SER A 90 6.65 23.11 -3.08
C SER A 90 7.22 22.14 -2.05
N ILE A 91 7.05 22.40 -0.75
CA ILE A 91 7.58 21.54 0.32
C ILE A 91 7.08 20.09 0.20
N VAL A 92 5.81 19.90 -0.13
CA VAL A 92 5.21 18.58 -0.35
C VAL A 92 5.88 17.87 -1.53
N PHE A 93 6.20 18.58 -2.62
CA PHE A 93 6.90 17.99 -3.76
C PHE A 93 8.32 17.57 -3.40
N VAL A 94 9.04 18.39 -2.62
CA VAL A 94 10.38 18.04 -2.16
C VAL A 94 10.34 16.76 -1.32
N ARG A 95 9.47 16.72 -0.31
CA ARG A 95 9.33 15.56 0.59
C ARG A 95 8.85 14.31 -0.12
N TYR A 96 7.90 14.45 -1.05
CA TYR A 96 7.47 13.35 -1.90
C TYR A 96 8.62 12.82 -2.76
N ASN A 97 9.39 13.71 -3.38
CA ASN A 97 10.53 13.33 -4.22
C ASN A 97 11.65 12.63 -3.45
N GLN A 98 11.90 13.03 -2.20
CA GLN A 98 12.84 12.34 -1.31
C GLN A 98 12.42 10.89 -1.04
N ASN A 99 11.12 10.61 -1.05
CA ASN A 99 10.55 9.28 -0.76
C ASN A 99 9.98 8.58 -2.00
N LYS A 100 10.28 9.07 -3.21
CA LYS A 100 9.69 8.55 -4.46
C LYS A 100 9.97 7.06 -4.69
N GLU A 101 11.09 6.55 -4.18
CA GLU A 101 11.49 5.15 -4.33
C GLU A 101 10.51 4.20 -3.64
N LEU A 102 10.03 4.57 -2.45
CA LEU A 102 9.00 3.82 -1.72
C LEU A 102 7.71 3.71 -2.54
N PHE A 103 7.21 4.83 -3.05
CA PHE A 103 5.97 4.85 -3.84
C PHE A 103 6.11 4.11 -5.17
N ASN A 104 7.28 4.19 -5.82
CA ASN A 104 7.60 3.40 -7.00
C ASN A 104 7.62 1.89 -6.69
N LYS A 105 8.21 1.51 -5.55
CA LYS A 105 8.21 0.12 -5.08
C LYS A 105 6.78 -0.38 -4.86
N ILE A 106 5.94 0.38 -4.16
CA ILE A 106 4.51 0.06 -3.96
C ILE A 106 3.78 -0.06 -5.31
N HIS A 107 4.04 0.84 -6.25
CA HIS A 107 3.43 0.77 -7.56
C HIS A 107 3.82 -0.50 -8.33
N SER A 108 5.10 -0.88 -8.27
CA SER A 108 5.60 -2.08 -8.94
C SER A 108 5.07 -3.37 -8.32
N ILE A 109 5.08 -3.49 -6.98
CA ILE A 109 4.65 -4.72 -6.28
C ILE A 109 3.16 -4.99 -6.48
N ARG A 110 2.36 -3.94 -6.73
CA ARG A 110 0.93 -4.03 -7.06
C ARG A 110 0.64 -5.03 -8.18
N TYR A 111 1.41 -5.04 -9.27
CA TYR A 111 1.17 -5.95 -10.40
C TYR A 111 1.42 -7.41 -10.01
N ARG A 112 2.47 -7.66 -9.22
CA ARG A 112 2.77 -8.99 -8.67
C ARG A 112 1.70 -9.42 -7.68
N PHE A 113 1.22 -8.52 -6.83
CA PHE A 113 0.10 -8.73 -5.91
C PHE A 113 -1.17 -9.13 -6.67
N MET A 114 -1.53 -8.40 -7.72
CA MET A 114 -2.68 -8.72 -8.57
C MET A 114 -2.56 -10.11 -9.20
N ALA A 115 -1.37 -10.48 -9.67
CA ALA A 115 -1.14 -11.78 -10.33
C ALA A 115 -1.15 -12.97 -9.35
N GLN A 116 -0.69 -12.79 -8.11
CA GLN A 116 -0.53 -13.89 -7.14
C GLN A 116 -1.70 -14.01 -6.16
N ILE A 117 -2.31 -12.90 -5.78
CA ILE A 117 -3.33 -12.82 -4.73
C ILE A 117 -4.71 -12.53 -5.31
N GLY A 118 -4.79 -11.64 -6.31
CA GLY A 118 -6.04 -11.28 -6.98
C GLY A 118 -6.14 -9.78 -7.26
N LYS A 119 -6.81 -9.42 -8.37
CA LYS A 119 -6.93 -8.04 -8.83
C LYS A 119 -7.84 -7.22 -7.91
N GLU A 120 -8.93 -7.82 -7.46
CA GLU A 120 -9.91 -7.27 -6.55
C GLU A 120 -9.31 -6.89 -5.18
N LYS A 121 -8.33 -7.68 -4.71
CA LYS A 121 -7.61 -7.42 -3.46
C LYS A 121 -6.58 -6.29 -3.56
N ALA A 122 -6.31 -5.76 -4.75
CA ALA A 122 -5.35 -4.68 -4.94
C ALA A 122 -5.98 -3.27 -4.84
N LYS A 123 -7.25 -3.15 -4.42
CA LYS A 123 -7.93 -1.86 -4.19
C LYS A 123 -7.14 -0.91 -3.27
N PRO A 124 -6.55 -1.34 -2.13
CA PRO A 124 -5.80 -0.44 -1.25
C PRO A 124 -4.65 0.29 -1.93
N PHE A 125 -4.03 -0.29 -2.97
CA PHE A 125 -2.97 0.37 -3.74
C PHE A 125 -3.50 1.58 -4.53
N ASN A 126 -4.71 1.46 -5.09
CA ASN A 126 -5.32 2.54 -5.84
C ASN A 126 -5.76 3.66 -4.90
N ASP A 127 -6.34 3.29 -3.76
CA ASP A 127 -6.81 4.22 -2.73
C ASP A 127 -5.63 5.01 -2.11
N LEU A 128 -4.50 4.33 -1.82
CA LEU A 128 -3.25 5.00 -1.38
C LEU A 128 -2.74 6.01 -2.42
N ASN A 129 -2.70 5.60 -3.69
CA ASN A 129 -2.27 6.49 -4.78
C ASN A 129 -3.23 7.67 -4.96
N GLN A 130 -4.51 7.49 -4.69
CA GLN A 130 -5.51 8.56 -4.72
C GLN A 130 -5.25 9.60 -3.62
N ILE A 131 -4.94 9.16 -2.40
CA ILE A 131 -4.54 10.05 -1.28
C ILE A 131 -3.34 10.92 -1.67
N ILE A 132 -2.29 10.30 -2.24
CA ILE A 132 -1.09 11.04 -2.68
C ILE A 132 -1.45 12.10 -3.73
N LYS A 133 -2.33 11.76 -4.69
CA LYS A 133 -2.78 12.72 -5.71
C LYS A 133 -3.58 13.86 -5.10
N GLU A 134 -4.44 13.60 -4.11
CA GLU A 134 -5.20 14.64 -3.41
C GLU A 134 -4.26 15.64 -2.73
N ILE A 135 -3.23 15.16 -2.03
CA ILE A 135 -2.21 16.00 -1.39
C ILE A 135 -1.45 16.84 -2.42
N ILE A 136 -1.00 16.23 -3.52
CA ILE A 136 -0.31 16.93 -4.62
C ILE A 136 -1.20 18.00 -5.26
N LEU A 137 -2.48 17.70 -5.48
CA LEU A 137 -3.43 18.65 -6.06
C LEU A 137 -3.70 19.81 -5.10
N ALA A 138 -3.83 19.55 -3.80
CA ALA A 138 -3.96 20.59 -2.79
C ALA A 138 -2.74 21.54 -2.77
N ALA A 139 -1.52 20.99 -2.90
CA ALA A 139 -0.31 21.79 -3.03
C ALA A 139 -0.36 22.75 -4.23
N ARG A 140 -0.74 22.26 -5.41
CA ARG A 140 -0.88 23.10 -6.62
C ARG A 140 -1.98 24.15 -6.49
N GLN A 141 -3.08 23.81 -5.82
CA GLN A 141 -4.14 24.77 -5.54
C GLN A 141 -3.64 25.89 -4.63
N LEU A 142 -2.89 25.55 -3.57
CA LEU A 142 -2.33 26.52 -2.63
C LEU A 142 -1.28 27.43 -3.26
N GLU A 143 -0.49 26.93 -4.20
CA GLU A 143 0.43 27.77 -4.99
C GLU A 143 -0.31 28.93 -5.67
N SER A 144 -1.43 28.63 -6.35
CA SER A 144 -2.26 29.66 -6.99
C SER A 144 -3.03 30.52 -5.98
N LEU A 145 -3.54 29.93 -4.90
CA LEU A 145 -4.35 30.66 -3.93
C LEU A 145 -3.50 31.61 -3.06
N TRP A 146 -2.26 31.24 -2.74
CA TRP A 146 -1.39 32.12 -1.95
C TRP A 146 -0.74 33.24 -2.76
N SER A 147 -0.68 33.12 -4.09
CA SER A 147 -0.22 34.21 -4.96
C SER A 147 -1.33 35.23 -5.28
N GLU A 148 -2.60 34.84 -5.14
CA GLU A 148 -3.73 35.77 -5.27
C GLU A 148 -3.63 36.87 -4.18
N GLY A 149 -3.62 38.13 -4.64
CA GLY A 149 -3.50 39.30 -3.78
C GLY A 149 -4.74 39.59 -2.92
N SER A 150 -4.75 40.75 -2.27
CA SER A 150 -5.85 41.16 -1.39
C SER A 150 -7.15 41.46 -2.15
N PHE A 151 -8.28 41.02 -1.60
CA PHE A 151 -9.61 41.30 -2.13
C PHE A 151 -10.24 42.49 -1.39
N THR A 152 -10.66 43.51 -2.14
CA THR A 152 -11.43 44.65 -1.62
C THR A 152 -12.84 44.23 -1.17
N ASP A 153 -13.48 43.33 -1.92
CA ASP A 153 -14.80 42.79 -1.61
C ASP A 153 -14.74 41.70 -0.52
N GLU A 154 -15.54 41.87 0.53
CA GLU A 154 -15.62 40.97 1.69
C GLU A 154 -16.06 39.56 1.30
N GLU A 155 -17.05 39.43 0.42
CA GLU A 155 -17.60 38.14 0.02
C GLU A 155 -16.57 37.33 -0.78
N LYS A 156 -15.85 37.99 -1.69
CA LYS A 156 -14.73 37.37 -2.42
C LYS A 156 -13.62 36.94 -1.47
N ARG A 157 -13.28 37.77 -0.49
CA ARG A 157 -12.25 37.46 0.51
C ARG A 157 -12.63 36.24 1.35
N LYS A 158 -13.88 36.17 1.81
CA LYS A 158 -14.41 35.04 2.57
C LYS A 158 -14.38 33.74 1.75
N LYS A 159 -14.81 33.80 0.48
CA LYS A 159 -14.77 32.65 -0.44
C LYS A 159 -13.35 32.17 -0.72
N HIS A 160 -12.42 33.11 -0.95
CA HIS A 160 -11.02 32.80 -1.17
C HIS A 160 -10.39 32.14 0.07
N ARG A 161 -10.63 32.70 1.26
CA ARG A 161 -10.16 32.12 2.53
C ARG A 161 -10.71 30.72 2.77
N LYS A 162 -11.99 30.47 2.43
CA LYS A 162 -12.59 29.12 2.52
C LYS A 162 -11.82 28.10 1.66
N LYS A 163 -11.49 28.46 0.41
CA LYS A 163 -10.70 27.60 -0.48
C LYS A 163 -9.29 27.33 0.05
N ILE A 164 -8.63 28.35 0.61
CA ILE A 164 -7.32 28.18 1.26
C ILE A 164 -7.44 27.16 2.39
N ASN A 165 -8.41 27.33 3.29
CA ASN A 165 -8.59 26.43 4.43
C ASN A 165 -8.85 24.99 3.94
N GLU A 166 -9.79 24.80 3.01
CA GLU A 166 -10.11 23.47 2.45
C GLU A 166 -8.88 22.78 1.83
N ALA A 167 -8.04 23.53 1.10
CA ALA A 167 -6.80 22.98 0.54
C ALA A 167 -5.72 22.76 1.62
N GLN A 168 -5.66 23.62 2.65
CA GLN A 168 -4.74 23.46 3.78
C GLN A 168 -5.05 22.21 4.61
N ASP A 169 -6.33 21.89 4.82
CA ASP A 169 -6.74 20.69 5.57
C ASP A 169 -6.25 19.40 4.90
N VAL A 170 -6.17 19.39 3.56
CA VAL A 170 -5.60 18.26 2.80
C VAL A 170 -4.06 18.32 2.79
N PHE A 171 -3.50 19.52 2.65
CA PHE A 171 -2.06 19.73 2.49
C PHE A 171 -1.27 19.50 3.78
N TRP A 172 -1.79 19.94 4.91
CA TRP A 172 -1.18 19.80 6.22
C TRP A 172 -1.91 18.78 7.08
N ASP A 173 -1.14 18.06 7.89
CA ASP A 173 -1.68 17.30 9.01
C ASP A 173 -2.04 18.31 10.11
N THR A 174 -3.34 18.45 10.34
CA THR A 174 -3.87 19.42 11.31
C THR A 174 -3.90 18.87 12.73
N PHE A 175 -3.59 17.57 12.92
CA PHE A 175 -3.78 16.84 14.18
C PHE A 175 -5.20 17.02 14.78
N SER A 176 -6.17 17.37 13.94
CA SER A 176 -7.57 17.57 14.28
C SER A 176 -8.37 16.32 13.94
N ASP A 177 -9.48 16.12 14.67
CA ASP A 177 -10.46 15.07 14.36
C ASP A 177 -11.14 15.28 12.99
N ASP A 178 -11.07 16.49 12.44
CA ASP A 178 -11.65 16.87 11.15
C ASP A 178 -10.69 16.65 9.95
N ASP A 179 -9.54 15.99 10.14
CA ASP A 179 -8.57 15.77 9.05
C ASP A 179 -9.17 14.90 7.92
N PRO A 180 -9.19 15.36 6.66
CA PRO A 180 -9.82 14.64 5.56
C PRO A 180 -9.00 13.46 5.00
N ILE A 181 -7.72 13.34 5.38
CA ILE A 181 -6.78 12.37 4.82
C ILE A 181 -6.47 11.24 5.80
N ASN A 182 -6.25 11.54 7.08
CA ASN A 182 -5.86 10.55 8.09
C ASN A 182 -6.89 9.39 8.20
N PRO A 183 -8.21 9.63 8.27
CA PRO A 183 -9.20 8.56 8.27
C PRO A 183 -9.19 7.72 6.99
N LYS A 184 -8.93 8.33 5.83
CA LYS A 184 -8.82 7.60 4.56
C LYS A 184 -7.58 6.72 4.55
N LEU A 185 -6.46 7.25 5.02
CA LEU A 185 -5.18 6.55 5.11
C LEU A 185 -5.28 5.37 6.08
N ASP A 186 -5.83 5.59 7.27
CA ASP A 186 -6.10 4.52 8.24
C ASP A 186 -6.99 3.44 7.64
N LYS A 187 -8.04 3.83 6.91
CA LYS A 187 -8.90 2.86 6.25
C LYS A 187 -8.16 2.02 5.21
N VAL A 188 -7.25 2.63 4.44
CA VAL A 188 -6.38 1.92 3.49
C VAL A 188 -5.47 0.92 4.19
N ILE A 189 -4.90 1.30 5.34
CA ILE A 189 -4.05 0.43 6.16
C ILE A 189 -4.86 -0.75 6.72
N GLU A 190 -6.04 -0.50 7.30
CA GLU A 190 -6.92 -1.57 7.79
C GLU A 190 -7.30 -2.56 6.69
N ASP A 191 -7.64 -2.05 5.50
CA ASP A 191 -8.08 -2.88 4.38
C ASP A 191 -6.94 -3.77 3.88
N ILE A 192 -5.72 -3.24 3.69
CA ILE A 192 -4.58 -4.07 3.28
C ILE A 192 -4.13 -5.03 4.38
N GLU A 193 -4.19 -4.59 5.65
CA GLU A 193 -3.83 -5.41 6.80
C GLU A 193 -4.76 -6.62 6.90
N LYS A 194 -6.08 -6.42 6.75
CA LYS A 194 -7.05 -7.52 6.70
C LYS A 194 -6.71 -8.52 5.60
N ILE A 195 -6.45 -8.04 4.39
CA ILE A 195 -6.12 -8.89 3.23
C ILE A 195 -4.83 -9.68 3.48
N CYS A 196 -3.77 -9.02 3.94
CA CYS A 196 -2.48 -9.66 4.20
C CYS A 196 -2.58 -10.63 5.39
N LYS A 197 -3.29 -10.29 6.46
CA LYS A 197 -3.53 -11.18 7.62
C LYS A 197 -4.23 -12.46 7.22
N GLU A 198 -5.25 -12.40 6.37
CA GLU A 198 -5.93 -13.60 5.84
C GLU A 198 -4.93 -14.53 5.14
N ILE A 199 -3.99 -14.00 4.37
CA ILE A 199 -2.98 -14.78 3.64
C ILE A 199 -1.93 -15.36 4.58
N ILE A 200 -1.44 -14.56 5.53
CA ILE A 200 -0.41 -14.95 6.50
C ILE A 200 -0.96 -16.03 7.46
N MET A 201 -2.20 -15.88 7.93
CA MET A 201 -2.84 -16.79 8.88
C MET A 201 -3.46 -18.04 8.23
N ALA A 202 -3.65 -18.08 6.91
CA ALA A 202 -4.22 -19.24 6.20
C ALA A 202 -3.41 -20.55 6.34
N LYS A 203 -2.26 -20.53 7.03
CA LYS A 203 -1.43 -21.70 7.34
C LYS A 203 -2.07 -22.77 8.26
N GLY A 204 -3.33 -22.62 8.69
CA GLY A 204 -4.02 -23.59 9.55
C GLY A 204 -5.00 -24.55 8.90
N THR A 205 -5.58 -24.23 7.73
CA THR A 205 -6.86 -24.85 7.33
C THR A 205 -6.76 -26.09 6.45
N ILE A 206 -5.68 -26.27 5.67
CA ILE A 206 -5.57 -27.47 4.80
C ILE A 206 -4.70 -28.55 5.44
N TYR A 207 -3.55 -28.18 6.02
CA TYR A 207 -2.71 -29.12 6.78
C TYR A 207 -3.37 -29.55 8.09
N GLY A 208 -4.14 -28.68 8.76
CA GLY A 208 -4.91 -29.04 9.96
C GLY A 208 -6.07 -30.01 9.68
N PHE A 209 -6.70 -29.90 8.50
CA PHE A 209 -7.80 -30.79 8.10
C PHE A 209 -7.30 -32.16 7.63
N LEU A 210 -6.11 -32.22 7.01
CA LEU A 210 -5.49 -33.47 6.53
C LEU A 210 -4.64 -34.19 7.58
N ASN A 211 -4.17 -33.51 8.63
CA ASN A 211 -3.46 -34.11 9.78
C ASN A 211 -4.36 -34.32 11.00
N LEU A 212 -5.69 -34.32 10.86
CA LEU A 212 -6.57 -34.79 11.93
C LEU A 212 -6.19 -36.25 12.25
N PRO A 213 -5.78 -36.58 13.49
CA PRO A 213 -5.45 -37.96 13.84
C PRO A 213 -6.71 -38.81 13.67
N ILE A 214 -6.74 -39.62 12.63
CA ILE A 214 -7.74 -40.68 12.44
C ILE A 214 -7.45 -41.71 13.55
N GLY A 215 -8.02 -41.50 14.73
CA GLY A 215 -7.82 -42.42 15.83
C GLY A 215 -8.03 -41.86 17.22
N ARG A 216 -9.23 -41.37 17.53
CA ARG A 216 -9.84 -41.55 18.86
C ARG A 216 -11.36 -41.66 18.71
N ARG A 217 -11.84 -42.87 18.40
CA ARG A 217 -13.16 -43.31 18.85
C ARG A 217 -12.95 -43.97 20.22
N LYS A 218 -13.70 -43.51 21.22
CA LYS A 218 -13.96 -44.26 22.45
C LYS A 218 -14.75 -45.52 22.11
#